data_AF-A0ABD5MUY0-F1
#
_entry.id   AF-A0ABD5MUY0-F1
#
_cell.length_a   1.000
_cell.length_b   1.000
_cell.length_c   1.000
_cell.angle_alpha   90.00
_cell.angle_beta   90.00
_cell.angle_gamma   90.00
#
_symmetry.space_group_name_H-M   'P 1'
#
loop_
_entity.id
_entity.type
_entity.pdbx_description
1 polymer ?
#
loop_
_entity_poly.entity_id
_entity_poly.type
_entity_poly.pdbx_seq_one_letter_code
_entity_poly.pdbx_strand_id
1 'polypeptide(L)'
;MATFGWPIILILNAVIIILVAIFVIWKVQKEKKAGYPFQDERTSKIQGKAALGTYYINLAFLASIMLWNIFGNEFLSLPELETGYAVIAIMLVNGISFALLSWYYAKKGGF
;
A
#
# COMPACT_ATOMS: atom_id res chain seq x y z
N MET A 1 -7.20 28.83 14.31
CA MET A 1 -8.51 28.30 13.89
C MET A 1 -8.25 27.07 13.03
N ALA A 2 -8.69 25.89 13.44
CA ALA A 2 -8.66 24.73 12.53
C ALA A 2 -9.56 25.06 11.35
N THR A 3 -8.98 25.30 10.19
CA THR A 3 -9.73 25.59 8.96
C THR A 3 -10.66 24.41 8.71
N PHE A 4 -11.96 24.70 8.57
CA PHE A 4 -13.07 23.75 8.41
C PHE A 4 -12.82 22.64 7.35
N GLY A 5 -11.83 22.82 6.47
CA GLY A 5 -11.40 21.84 5.48
C GLY A 5 -10.77 20.55 6.05
N TRP A 6 -10.03 20.57 7.17
CA TRP A 6 -9.36 19.35 7.65
C TRP A 6 -10.35 18.25 8.11
N PRO A 7 -11.37 18.56 8.93
CA PRO A 7 -12.43 17.60 9.24
C PRO A 7 -13.16 17.09 7.98
N ILE A 8 -13.41 17.96 6.99
CA ILE A 8 -14.08 17.58 5.74
C ILE A 8 -13.24 16.57 4.95
N ILE A 9 -11.93 16.80 4.83
CA ILE A 9 -11.01 15.88 4.11
C ILE A 9 -11.00 14.50 4.78
N LEU A 10 -11.00 14.44 6.12
CA LEU A 10 -11.06 13.18 6.85
C LEU A 10 -12.38 12.43 6.60
N ILE A 11 -13.51 13.15 6.63
CA ILE A 11 -14.83 12.58 6.34
C ILE A 11 -14.88 12.04 4.90
N LEU A 12 -14.40 12.82 3.92
CA LEU A 12 -14.37 12.39 2.52
C LEU A 12 -13.51 11.14 2.32
N ASN A 13 -12.33 11.07 2.94
CA ASN A 13 -11.49 9.87 2.90
C ASN A 13 -12.20 8.64 3.52
N ALA A 14 -12.83 8.82 4.68
CA ALA A 14 -13.58 7.74 5.32
C ALA A 14 -14.72 7.22 4.43
N VAL A 15 -15.48 8.13 3.81
CA VAL A 15 -16.56 7.78 2.87
C VAL A 15 -16.02 6.99 1.68
N ILE A 16 -14.91 7.43 1.07
CA ILE A 16 -14.28 6.73 -0.05
C ILE A 16 -13.87 5.32 0.35
N ILE A 17 -13.22 5.15 1.50
CA ILE A 17 -12.78 3.83 2.00
C ILE A 17 -13.99 2.91 2.18
N ILE A 18 -15.08 3.40 2.76
CA ILE A 18 -16.32 2.63 2.97
C ILE A 18 -16.94 2.23 1.63
N LEU A 19 -17.04 3.16 0.67
CA LEU A 19 -17.60 2.87 -0.65
C LEU A 19 -16.77 1.81 -1.40
N VAL A 20 -15.44 1.90 -1.34
CA VAL A 20 -14.55 0.90 -1.92
C VAL A 20 -14.75 -0.46 -1.25
N ALA A 21 -14.84 -0.51 0.08
CA ALA A 21 -15.08 -1.75 0.82
C ALA A 21 -16.43 -2.40 0.42
N ILE A 22 -17.50 -1.61 0.37
CA ILE A 22 -18.83 -2.08 -0.08
C ILE A 22 -18.75 -2.61 -1.50
N PHE A 23 -18.11 -1.89 -2.42
CA PHE A 23 -17.95 -2.31 -3.81
C PHE A 23 -17.20 -3.63 -3.94
N VAL A 24 -16.09 -3.79 -3.20
CA VAL A 24 -15.29 -5.03 -3.19
C VAL A 24 -16.12 -6.19 -2.63
N ILE A 25 -16.81 -6.02 -1.51
CA ILE A 25 -17.67 -7.04 -0.91
C ILE A 25 -18.79 -7.43 -1.88
N TRP A 26 -19.45 -6.45 -2.50
CA TRP A 26 -20.51 -6.68 -3.47
C TRP A 26 -20.01 -7.47 -4.68
N LYS A 27 -18.86 -7.11 -5.23
CA LYS A 27 -18.21 -7.83 -6.34
C LYS A 27 -17.93 -9.29 -5.95
N VAL A 28 -17.33 -9.49 -4.78
CA VAL A 28 -17.03 -10.80 -4.19
C VAL A 28 -18.28 -11.67 -4.04
N GLN A 29 -19.37 -11.11 -3.51
CA GLN A 29 -20.63 -11.83 -3.35
C GLN A 29 -21.25 -12.17 -4.71
N LYS A 30 -21.17 -11.26 -5.69
CA LYS A 30 -21.65 -11.48 -7.05
C LYS A 30 -20.89 -12.62 -7.74
N GLU A 31 -19.56 -12.65 -7.63
CA GLU A 31 -18.73 -13.72 -8.21
C GLU A 31 -18.98 -15.08 -7.56
N LYS A 32 -19.16 -15.11 -6.23
CA LYS A 32 -19.58 -16.32 -5.50
C LYS A 32 -20.93 -16.86 -5.98
N LYS A 33 -21.93 -15.97 -6.14
CA LYS A 33 -23.26 -16.36 -6.64
C LYS A 33 -23.23 -16.87 -8.08
N ALA A 34 -22.29 -16.40 -8.89
CA ALA A 34 -22.10 -16.84 -10.28
C ALA A 34 -21.33 -18.17 -10.40
N GLY A 35 -20.86 -18.75 -9.30
CA GLY A 35 -20.13 -20.02 -9.30
C GLY A 35 -18.67 -19.92 -9.79
N TYR A 36 -18.12 -18.71 -9.93
CA TYR A 36 -16.72 -18.54 -10.28
C TYR A 36 -15.82 -18.93 -9.09
N PRO A 37 -14.71 -19.67 -9.33
CA PRO A 37 -13.74 -19.93 -8.29
C PRO A 37 -13.18 -18.58 -7.80
N PHE A 38 -13.25 -18.38 -6.49
CA PHE A 38 -13.01 -17.08 -5.85
C PHE A 38 -11.60 -16.54 -6.12
N GLN A 39 -10.62 -17.44 -6.21
CA GLN A 39 -9.25 -17.21 -6.65
C GLN A 39 -8.63 -18.59 -6.91
N ASP A 40 -7.82 -18.70 -7.95
CA ASP A 40 -6.96 -19.87 -8.13
C ASP A 40 -5.93 -19.91 -6.98
N GLU A 41 -5.72 -21.07 -6.36
CA GLU A 41 -4.73 -21.27 -5.30
C GLU A 41 -3.35 -20.75 -5.72
N ARG A 42 -3.02 -20.88 -7.01
CA ARG A 42 -1.78 -20.36 -7.59
C ARG A 42 -1.70 -18.84 -7.50
N THR A 43 -2.76 -18.13 -7.85
CA THR A 43 -2.82 -16.66 -7.78
C THR A 43 -2.70 -16.19 -6.32
N SER A 44 -3.36 -16.88 -5.39
CA SER A 44 -3.28 -16.57 -3.96
C SER A 44 -1.85 -16.72 -3.43
N LYS A 45 -1.15 -17.81 -3.78
CA LYS A 45 0.27 -18.02 -3.40
C LYS A 45 1.20 -16.95 -4.00
N ILE A 46 1.01 -16.57 -5.27
CA ILE A 46 1.78 -15.49 -5.92
C ILE A 46 1.58 -14.17 -5.18
N GLN A 47 0.32 -13.80 -4.94
CA GLN A 47 -0.03 -12.54 -4.28
C GLN A 47 0.47 -12.50 -2.83
N GLY A 48 0.35 -13.60 -2.08
CA GLY A 48 0.88 -13.69 -0.72
C GLY A 48 2.39 -13.50 -0.67
N LYS A 49 3.14 -14.12 -1.58
CA LYS A 49 4.59 -13.95 -1.65
C LYS A 49 4.99 -12.53 -2.08
N ALA A 50 4.28 -11.95 -3.03
CA ALA A 50 4.48 -10.56 -3.45
C ALA A 50 4.18 -9.57 -2.32
N ALA A 51 3.11 -9.80 -1.55
CA ALA A 51 2.74 -8.99 -0.41
C ALA A 51 3.80 -9.03 0.70
N LEU A 52 4.31 -10.22 1.05
CA LEU A 52 5.40 -10.36 2.03
C LEU A 52 6.67 -9.66 1.56
N GLY A 53 7.08 -9.83 0.30
CA GLY A 53 8.25 -9.13 -0.24
C GLY A 53 8.07 -7.61 -0.21
N THR A 54 6.89 -7.12 -0.59
CA THR A 54 6.53 -5.70 -0.56
C THR A 54 6.58 -5.16 0.87
N TYR A 55 6.06 -5.92 1.84
CA TYR A 55 6.10 -5.55 3.25
C TYR A 55 7.53 -5.30 3.73
N TYR A 56 8.47 -6.22 3.45
CA TYR A 56 9.86 -6.05 3.85
C TYR A 56 10.57 -4.90 3.12
N ILE A 57 10.31 -4.71 1.82
CA ILE A 57 10.85 -3.56 1.08
C ILE A 57 10.33 -2.26 1.69
N ASN A 58 9.03 -2.18 1.95
CA ASN A 58 8.42 -0.99 2.53
C ASN A 58 8.90 -0.74 3.95
N LEU A 59 9.10 -1.78 4.76
CA LEU A 59 9.69 -1.68 6.09
C LEU A 59 11.11 -1.12 6.05
N ALA A 60 11.95 -1.63 5.14
CA ALA A 60 13.30 -1.12 4.94
C ALA A 60 13.30 0.35 4.48
N PHE A 61 12.37 0.72 3.59
CA PHE A 61 12.21 2.10 3.14
C PHE A 61 11.78 3.03 4.27
N LEU A 62 10.80 2.63 5.09
CA LEU A 62 10.39 3.37 6.28
C LEU A 62 11.53 3.53 7.29
N ALA A 63 12.30 2.46 7.53
CA ALA A 63 13.49 2.52 8.37
C ALA A 63 14.52 3.52 7.81
N SER A 64 14.70 3.58 6.49
CA SER A 64 15.60 4.53 5.85
C SER A 64 15.16 5.99 6.03
N ILE A 65 13.85 6.27 5.93
CA ILE A 65 13.28 7.60 6.19
C ILE A 65 13.46 7.98 7.67
N MET A 66 13.23 7.03 8.58
CA MET A 66 13.44 7.24 10.01
C MET A 66 14.90 7.58 10.31
N LEU A 67 15.84 6.81 9.76
CA LEU A 67 17.28 7.07 9.90
C LEU A 67 17.66 8.42 9.30
N TRP A 68 17.11 8.80 8.14
CA TRP A 68 17.33 10.12 7.55
C TRP A 68 16.89 11.23 8.50
N ASN A 69 15.70 11.14 9.10
CA ASN A 69 15.22 12.17 10.02
C ASN A 69 16.07 12.23 11.31
N ILE A 70 16.46 11.08 11.88
CA ILE A 70 17.29 11.06 13.09
C ILE A 70 18.69 11.60 12.79
N PHE A 71 19.38 11.04 11.79
CA PHE A 71 20.78 11.40 11.53
C PHE A 71 20.93 12.72 10.77
N GLY A 72 20.01 13.00 9.84
CA GLY A 72 20.02 14.21 9.05
C GLY A 72 19.78 15.45 9.87
N ASN A 73 18.80 15.42 10.78
CA ASN A 73 18.51 16.57 11.65
C ASN A 73 19.59 16.74 12.72
N GLU A 74 19.96 15.67 13.42
CA GLU A 74 20.81 15.77 14.62
C GLU A 74 22.30 15.95 14.30
N PHE A 75 22.80 15.40 13.19
CA PHE A 75 24.25 15.39 12.90
C PHE A 75 24.64 16.21 11.68
N LEU A 76 23.72 16.42 10.72
CA LEU A 76 24.06 16.99 9.41
C LEU A 76 23.30 18.27 9.09
N SER A 77 22.38 18.73 9.95
CA SER A 77 21.52 19.90 9.72
C SER A 77 20.80 19.85 8.36
N LEU A 78 20.44 18.63 7.92
CA LEU A 78 19.74 18.43 6.66
C LEU A 78 18.29 18.91 6.79
N PRO A 79 17.67 19.34 5.67
CA PRO A 79 16.27 19.74 5.68
C PRO A 79 15.37 18.55 6.04
N GLU A 80 14.38 18.82 6.89
CA GLU A 80 13.35 17.85 7.25
C GLU A 80 12.57 17.40 6.02
N LEU A 81 12.26 16.10 5.97
CA LEU A 81 11.40 15.58 4.91
C LEU A 81 9.97 16.05 5.13
N GLU A 82 9.43 16.78 4.14
CA GLU A 82 8.03 17.17 4.18
C GLU A 82 7.12 15.93 4.21
N THR A 83 6.22 15.88 5.19
CA THR A 83 5.39 14.70 5.46
C THR A 83 4.54 14.30 4.26
N GLY A 84 4.04 15.26 3.46
CA GLY A 84 3.24 14.98 2.27
C GLY A 84 4.03 14.20 1.23
N TYR A 85 5.22 14.68 0.86
CA TYR A 85 6.10 13.97 -0.08
C TYR A 85 6.59 12.62 0.45
N ALA A 86 6.87 12.51 1.75
CA ALA A 86 7.26 11.24 2.36
C ALA A 86 6.14 10.19 2.24
N VAL A 87 4.88 10.57 2.50
CA VAL A 87 3.71 9.68 2.35
C VAL A 87 3.53 9.26 0.89
N ILE A 88 3.64 10.19 -0.06
CA ILE A 88 3.57 9.87 -1.50
C ILE A 88 4.66 8.86 -1.87
N ALA A 89 5.89 9.07 -1.42
CA ALA A 89 7.00 8.16 -1.70
C ALA A 89 6.74 6.75 -1.12
N ILE A 90 6.24 6.65 0.11
CA ILE A 90 5.88 5.37 0.74
C ILE A 90 4.79 4.65 -0.07
N MET A 91 3.74 5.36 -0.50
CA MET A 91 2.67 4.78 -1.32
C MET A 91 3.19 4.27 -2.66
N LEU A 92 4.08 5.03 -3.31
CA LEU A 92 4.70 4.62 -4.56
C LEU A 92 5.59 3.39 -4.39
N VAL A 93 6.45 3.37 -3.36
CA VAL A 93 7.31 2.21 -3.07
C VAL A 93 6.46 0.97 -2.81
N ASN A 94 5.38 1.08 -2.04
CA ASN A 94 4.47 -0.02 -1.77
C ASN A 94 3.80 -0.53 -3.06
N GLY A 95 3.15 0.36 -3.83
CA GLY A 95 2.43 -0.02 -5.04
C GLY A 95 3.33 -0.59 -6.13
N ILE A 96 4.47 0.06 -6.39
CA ILE A 96 5.44 -0.38 -7.41
C ILE A 96 6.06 -1.71 -7.02
N SER A 97 6.49 -1.87 -5.76
CA SER A 97 7.09 -3.13 -5.29
C SER A 97 6.10 -4.29 -5.40
N PHE A 98 4.83 -4.08 -5.03
CA PHE A 98 3.81 -5.10 -5.16
C PHE A 98 3.55 -5.49 -6.62
N ALA A 99 3.45 -4.50 -7.50
CA ALA A 99 3.26 -4.75 -8.93
C ALA A 99 4.43 -5.53 -9.55
N LEU A 100 5.67 -5.11 -9.26
CA LEU A 100 6.88 -5.76 -9.77
C LEU A 100 7.05 -7.17 -9.23
N LEU A 101 6.85 -7.39 -7.93
CA LEU A 101 6.97 -8.71 -7.32
C LEU A 101 5.86 -9.65 -7.78
N SER A 102 4.62 -9.16 -7.90
CA SER A 102 3.51 -9.94 -8.45
C SER A 102 3.80 -10.37 -9.89
N TRP A 103 4.30 -9.45 -10.72
CA TRP A 103 4.70 -9.76 -12.10
C TRP A 103 5.87 -10.74 -12.17
N TYR A 104 6.90 -10.55 -11.34
CA TYR A 104 8.06 -11.44 -11.27
C TYR A 104 7.66 -12.87 -10.87
N TYR A 105 6.87 -13.03 -9.81
CA TYR A 105 6.42 -14.34 -9.36
C TYR A 105 5.41 -14.99 -10.31
N ALA A 106 4.59 -14.21 -11.01
CA ALA A 106 3.73 -14.72 -12.07
C ALA A 106 4.53 -15.29 -13.25
N LYS A 107 5.59 -14.59 -13.68
CA LYS A 107 6.49 -15.06 -14.76
C LYS A 107 7.31 -16.28 -14.37
N LYS A 108 7.73 -16.39 -13.10
CA LYS A 108 8.61 -17.48 -12.65
C LYS A 108 7.95 -18.86 -12.72
N GLY A 109 6.62 -18.93 -12.89
CA GLY A 109 5.90 -20.15 -13.25
C GLY A 109 5.89 -21.29 -12.21
N GLY A 110 6.75 -21.24 -11.19
CA GLY A 110 6.97 -22.34 -10.26
C GLY A 110 6.60 -22.00 -8.82
N PHE A 111 5.61 -22.73 -8.32
CA PHE A 111 5.71 -23.39 -7.02
C PHE A 111 5.81 -24.88 -7.30
#